data_AF-A0A2T0PTK2-F1
#
_entry.id   AF-A0A2T0PTK2-F1
#
_cell.length_a   1.000
_cell.length_b   1.000
_cell.length_c   1.000
_cell.angle_alpha   90.00
_cell.angle_beta   90.00
_cell.angle_gamma   90.00
#
_symmetry.space_group_name_H-M   'P 1'
#
loop_
_entity.id
_entity.type
_entity.pdbx_description
1 polymer ?
#
loop_
_entity_poly.entity_id
_entity_poly.type
_entity_poly.pdbx_seq_one_letter_code
_entity_poly.pdbx_strand_id
1 'polypeptide(L)' 'MKRIAAFALTCWSAAGLLYFGQHSVALIVVSGVVTLAGYDLLRP' A
#
# COMPACT_ATOMS: atom_id res chain seq x y z
N MET A 1 12.87 -2.15 13.19
CA MET A 1 12.27 -3.42 12.73
C MET A 1 10.75 -3.36 12.57
N LYS A 2 9.96 -3.02 13.60
CA LYS A 2 8.48 -2.99 13.54
C LYS A 2 7.89 -2.07 12.45
N ARG A 3 8.44 -0.87 12.27
CA ARG A 3 8.00 0.09 11.24
C ARG A 3 8.23 -0.39 9.81
N ILE A 4 9.38 -1.03 9.56
CA ILE A 4 9.70 -1.62 8.25
C ILE A 4 8.74 -2.78 7.93
N ALA A 5 8.42 -3.61 8.92
CA ALA A 5 7.43 -4.67 8.76
C ALA A 5 6.03 -4.10 8.44
N ALA A 6 5.62 -3.02 9.11
CA ALA A 6 4.37 -2.33 8.80
C ALA A 6 4.36 -1.78 7.37
N PHE A 7 5.44 -1.14 6.93
CA PHE A 7 5.57 -0.65 5.55
C PHE A 7 5.53 -1.78 4.52
N ALA A 8 6.25 -2.88 4.78
CA ALA A 8 6.23 -4.05 3.91
C ALA A 8 4.81 -4.61 3.76
N LEU A 9 4.06 -4.73 4.86
CA LEU A 9 2.65 -5.16 4.81
C LEU A 9 1.80 -4.22 3.96
N THR A 10 1.93 -2.90 4.13
CA THR A 10 1.17 -1.94 3.31
C THR A 10 1.48 -2.05 1.82
N CYS A 11 2.75 -2.28 1.44
CA CYS A 11 3.14 -2.47 0.05
C CYS A 11 2.56 -3.78 -0.53
N TRP A 12 2.59 -4.88 0.22
CA TRP A 12 1.98 -6.14 -0.21
C TRP A 12 0.45 -6.05 -0.31
N SER A 13 -0.20 -5.31 0.59
CA SER A 13 -1.64 -5.02 0.49
C SER A 13 -1.96 -4.19 -0.76
N ALA A 14 -1.17 -3.15 -1.06
CA ALA A 14 -1.33 -2.36 -2.27
C ALA A 14 -1.16 -3.20 -3.55
N ALA A 15 -0.16 -4.08 -3.59
CA ALA A 15 0.03 -5.02 -4.69
C ALA A 15 -1.17 -5.97 -4.86
N GLY A 16 -1.74 -6.47 -3.76
CA GLY A 16 -2.96 -7.27 -3.79
C GLY A 16 -4.16 -6.50 -4.36
N LEU A 17 -4.33 -5.24 -3.95
CA LEU A 17 -5.40 -4.37 -4.48
C LEU A 17 -5.29 -4.16 -6.00
N LEU A 18 -4.06 -4.00 -6.51
CA LEU A 18 -3.83 -3.90 -7.95
C LEU A 18 -4.08 -5.22 -8.66
N TYR A 19 -3.62 -6.34 -8.08
CA TYR A 19 -3.81 -7.67 -8.66
C TYR A 19 -5.29 -8.05 -8.77
N PHE A 20 -6.09 -7.86 -7.72
CA PHE A 20 -7.53 -8.16 -7.79
C PHE A 20 -8.33 -7.07 -8.50
N GLY A 21 -7.85 -5.81 -8.47
CA GLY A 21 -8.54 -4.68 -9.05
C GLY A 21 -8.38 -4.52 -10.56
N GLN A 22 -7.35 -5.11 -11.16
CA GLN A 22 -7.09 -5.12 -12.60
C GLN A 22 -7.16 -3.71 -13.22
N HIS A 23 -8.25 -3.40 -13.93
CA HIS A 23 -8.45 -2.12 -14.64
C HIS A 23 -9.28 -1.09 -13.84
N SER A 24 -9.66 -1.40 -12.59
CA SER A 24 -10.43 -0.50 -11.75
C SER A 24 -9.57 0.71 -11.34
N VAL A 25 -9.87 1.86 -11.94
CA VAL A 25 -9.20 3.14 -11.63
C VAL A 25 -9.30 3.47 -10.14
N ALA A 26 -10.44 3.18 -9.52
CA ALA A 26 -10.63 3.38 -8.09
C ALA A 26 -9.64 2.57 -7.25
N LEU A 27 -9.44 1.28 -7.58
CA LEU A 27 -8.49 0.43 -6.85
C LEU A 27 -7.03 0.80 -7.11
N ILE A 28 -6.72 1.32 -8.30
CA ILE A 28 -5.40 1.89 -8.59
C ILE A 28 -5.14 3.09 -7.68
N VAL A 29 -6.09 4.03 -7.58
CA VAL A 29 -5.96 5.19 -6.68
C VAL A 29 -5.82 4.74 -5.22
N VAL A 30 -6.66 3.81 -4.76
CA VAL A 30 -6.60 3.30 -3.38
C VAL A 30 -5.25 2.64 -3.10
N SER A 31 -4.71 1.86 -4.04
CA SER A 31 -3.38 1.22 -3.86
C SER A 31 -2.25 2.26 -3.69
N GLY A 32 -2.31 3.37 -4.44
CA GLY A 32 -1.39 4.50 -4.27
C GLY A 32 -1.50 5.14 -2.90
N VAL A 33 -2.73 5.41 -2.43
CA VAL A 33 -3.00 5.96 -1.10
C VAL A 33 -2.48 5.02 0.00
N VAL A 34 -2.73 3.71 -0.11
CA VAL A 34 -2.24 2.72 0.86
C VAL A 34 -0.71 2.70 0.92
N THR A 35 -0.04 2.79 -0.23
CA THR A 35 1.44 2.83 -0.29
C THR A 35 1.99 4.10 0.34
N LEU A 36 1.39 5.26 0.06
CA LEU A 36 1.80 6.55 0.62
C LEU A 36 1.54 6.64 2.13
N ALA A 37 0.40 6.13 2.60
CA ALA A 37 0.10 6.01 4.02
C ALA A 37 1.12 5.11 4.72
N GLY A 38 1.48 3.98 4.10
CA GLY A 38 2.56 3.11 4.55
C GLY A 38 3.90 3.83 4.70
N TYR A 39 4.24 4.70 3.75
CA TYR A 39 5.46 5.52 3.84
C TYR A 39 5.40 6.51 5.01
N ASP A 40 4.23 7.10 5.30
CA ASP A 40 4.06 8.00 6.45
C ASP A 40 4.30 7.28 7.80
N LEU A 41 3.95 5.99 7.89
CA LEU A 41 4.27 5.13 9.05
C LEU A 41 5.78 4.92 9.29
N LEU A 42 6.63 5.20 8.31
CA LEU A 42 8.09 5.15 8.48
C LEU A 42 8.65 6.40 9.16
N ARG A 43 7.86 7.47 9.29
CA ARG A 43 8.31 8.69 9.97
C ARG A 43 8.64 8.41 11.45
N PRO A 44 9.71 9.04 11.97
CA PRO A 44 10.17 8.84 13.35
C PRO A 44 9.10 9.17 14.40
#